data_AF-A0A946ZB98-F1
#
_entry.id   AF-A0A946ZB98-F1
#
_cell.length_a   1.000
_cell.length_b   1.000
_cell.length_c   1.000
_cell.angle_alpha   90.00
_cell.angle_beta   90.00
_cell.angle_gamma   90.00
#
_symmetry.space_group_name_H-M   'P 1'
#
loop_
_entity.id
_entity.type
_entity.pdbx_description
1 polymer ?
#
loop_
_entity_poly.entity_id
_entity_poly.type
_entity_poly.pdbx_seq_one_letter_code
_entity_poly.pdbx_strand_id
1 'polypeptide(L)'
;MILRKHSQQPAKKVNPFFGLLLFLISILLLLFTGPLGFIYGLLHGLFTRGFTGIGEYLLKIAISIDQLGNVLMQHLLNAIWIKKDGYLFGNRDETISSALGKNKEKKSLTAFGKLMDKILDFIDPDHSLNSIDYYVEPIEEISTP
;
A
#
# COMPACT_ATOMS: atom_id res chain seq x y z
N MET A 1 5.72 26.15 6.44
CA MET A 1 6.50 25.05 5.86
C MET A 1 7.21 24.30 7.00
N ILE A 2 6.58 23.27 7.55
CA ILE A 2 7.17 22.48 8.64
C ILE A 2 8.03 21.40 7.99
N LEU A 3 9.34 21.62 7.97
CA LEU A 3 10.31 20.61 7.56
C LEU A 3 10.30 19.48 8.60
N ARG A 4 9.57 18.39 8.32
CA ARG A 4 9.73 17.13 9.07
C ARG A 4 11.15 16.66 8.84
N LYS A 5 12.01 16.91 9.83
CA LYS A 5 13.34 16.32 9.93
C LYS A 5 13.14 14.80 10.08
N HIS A 6 13.22 14.06 8.98
CA HIS A 6 13.36 12.60 9.04
C HIS A 6 14.65 12.31 9.82
N SER A 7 14.51 12.07 11.12
CA SER A 7 15.57 11.53 11.95
C SER A 7 15.96 10.20 11.32
N GLN A 8 17.09 10.16 10.63
CA GLN A 8 17.70 8.91 10.19
C GLN A 8 18.15 8.17 11.44
N GLN A 9 17.23 7.42 12.04
CA GLN A 9 17.59 6.51 13.10
C GLN A 9 18.52 5.44 12.49
N PRO A 10 19.64 5.11 13.15
CA PRO A 10 20.55 4.09 12.65
C PRO A 10 19.76 2.81 12.40
N ALA A 11 19.95 2.20 11.22
CA ALA A 11 19.27 0.97 10.84
C ALA A 11 19.50 -0.07 11.96
N LYS A 12 18.42 -0.38 12.70
CA LYS A 12 18.47 -1.36 13.78
C LYS A 12 18.90 -2.68 13.16
N LYS A 13 20.07 -3.18 13.55
CA LYS A 13 20.61 -4.45 13.06
C LYS A 13 19.60 -5.56 13.41
N VAL A 14 18.92 -6.08 12.39
CA VAL A 14 17.98 -7.19 12.56
C VAL A 14 18.75 -8.49 12.48
N ASN A 15 18.54 -9.39 13.44
CA ASN A 15 19.09 -10.74 13.34
C ASN A 15 18.23 -11.56 12.35
N PRO A 16 18.84 -12.19 11.33
CA PRO A 16 18.11 -12.86 10.26
C PRO A 16 17.17 -13.97 10.76
N PHE A 17 17.55 -14.66 11.83
CA PHE A 17 16.70 -15.68 12.45
C PHE A 17 15.40 -15.08 12.98
N PHE A 18 15.48 -13.94 13.68
CA PHE A 18 14.29 -13.26 14.18
C PHE A 18 13.40 -12.75 13.04
N GLY A 19 13.99 -12.29 11.94
CA GLY A 19 13.25 -11.90 10.74
C GLY A 19 12.47 -13.07 10.13
N LEU A 20 13.13 -14.21 9.94
CA LEU A 20 12.49 -15.42 9.42
C LEU A 20 11.40 -15.94 10.35
N LEU A 21 11.66 -15.99 11.66
CA LEU A 21 10.70 -16.43 12.66
C LEU A 21 9.45 -15.55 12.65
N LEU A 22 9.62 -14.22 12.66
CA LEU A 22 8.49 -13.29 12.64
C LEU A 22 7.67 -13.45 11.37
N PHE A 23 8.32 -13.59 10.22
CA PHE A 23 7.64 -13.85 8.94
C PHE A 23 6.76 -15.10 8.99
N LEU A 24 7.31 -16.24 9.45
CA LEU A 24 6.55 -17.50 9.56
C LEU A 24 5.36 -17.37 10.51
N ILE A 25 5.55 -16.71 11.66
CA ILE A 25 4.48 -16.45 12.63
C ILE A 25 3.40 -15.55 12.01
N SER A 26 3.77 -14.50 11.29
CA SER A 26 2.82 -13.59 10.64
C SER A 26 1.95 -14.31 9.60
N ILE A 27 2.53 -15.21 8.80
CA ILE A 27 1.77 -16.04 7.85
C ILE A 27 0.81 -16.97 8.58
N LEU A 28 1.26 -17.62 9.66
CA LEU A 28 0.43 -18.53 10.45
C LEU A 28 -0.76 -17.79 11.10
N LEU A 29 -0.48 -16.62 11.68
CA LEU A 29 -1.52 -15.75 12.24
C LEU A 29 -2.52 -15.34 11.17
N LEU A 30 -2.07 -14.82 10.03
CA LEU A 30 -2.95 -14.41 8.94
C LEU A 30 -3.83 -15.57 8.44
N LEU A 31 -3.26 -16.78 8.32
CA LEU A 31 -4.00 -17.96 7.88
C LEU A 31 -5.15 -18.32 8.83
N PHE A 32 -4.92 -18.28 10.15
CA PHE A 32 -5.92 -18.70 11.14
C PHE A 32 -6.86 -17.58 11.57
N THR A 33 -6.34 -16.38 11.83
CA THR A 33 -7.12 -15.25 12.33
C THR A 33 -7.68 -14.37 11.21
N GLY A 34 -7.04 -14.36 10.03
CA GLY A 34 -7.46 -13.54 8.90
C GLY A 34 -8.89 -13.82 8.43
N PRO A 35 -9.28 -15.08 8.15
CA PRO A 35 -10.65 -15.39 7.75
C PRO A 35 -11.70 -14.96 8.78
N LEU A 36 -11.42 -15.19 10.07
CA LEU A 36 -12.31 -14.79 11.17
C LEU A 36 -12.44 -13.26 11.26
N GLY A 37 -11.32 -12.54 11.23
CA GLY A 37 -11.29 -11.09 11.24
C GLY A 37 -11.99 -10.48 10.03
N PHE A 38 -11.84 -11.10 8.85
CA PHE A 38 -12.49 -10.67 7.62
C PHE A 38 -14.02 -10.80 7.67
N ILE A 39 -14.52 -11.95 8.11
CA ILE A 39 -15.97 -12.17 8.28
C ILE A 39 -16.53 -11.18 9.30
N TYR A 40 -15.87 -11.03 10.44
CA TYR A 40 -16.32 -10.09 11.46
C TYR A 40 -16.32 -8.64 10.95
N GLY A 41 -15.29 -8.22 10.23
CA GLY A 41 -15.19 -6.88 9.64
C GLY A 41 -16.32 -6.60 8.65
N LEU A 42 -16.66 -7.56 7.78
CA LEU A 42 -17.79 -7.45 6.86
C LEU A 42 -19.12 -7.28 7.60
N LEU A 43 -19.38 -8.12 8.60
CA LEU A 43 -20.61 -8.05 9.40
C LEU A 43 -20.68 -6.72 10.17
N HIS A 44 -19.58 -6.31 10.80
CA HIS A 44 -19.51 -5.05 11.53
C HIS A 44 -19.79 -3.85 10.61
N GLY A 45 -19.16 -3.79 9.43
CA GLY A 45 -19.42 -2.74 8.44
C GLY A 45 -20.88 -2.72 7.99
N LEU A 46 -21.45 -3.91 7.73
CA LEU A 46 -22.85 -4.05 7.33
C LEU A 46 -23.82 -3.55 8.43
N PHE A 47 -23.60 -3.94 9.68
CA PHE A 47 -24.51 -3.58 10.78
C PHE A 47 -24.37 -2.14 11.26
N THR A 48 -23.22 -1.49 11.05
CA THR A 48 -22.99 -0.11 11.50
C THR A 48 -23.29 0.93 10.42
N ARG A 49 -22.97 0.65 9.15
CA ARG A 49 -23.08 1.60 8.03
C ARG A 49 -23.65 0.99 6.74
N GLY A 50 -24.24 -0.21 6.79
CA GLY A 50 -24.82 -0.87 5.62
C GLY A 50 -23.79 -1.20 4.53
N PHE A 51 -24.20 -1.13 3.27
CA PHE A 51 -23.33 -1.40 2.13
C PHE A 51 -22.15 -0.42 2.01
N THR A 52 -22.31 0.82 2.46
CA THR A 52 -21.22 1.80 2.52
C THR A 52 -20.11 1.32 3.46
N GLY A 53 -20.46 0.81 4.63
CA GLY A 53 -19.48 0.25 5.58
C GLY A 53 -18.74 -0.97 5.05
N ILE A 54 -19.42 -1.83 4.29
CA ILE A 54 -18.76 -2.95 3.59
C ILE A 54 -17.73 -2.41 2.58
N GLY A 55 -18.13 -1.42 1.77
CA GLY A 55 -17.26 -0.80 0.77
C GLY A 55 -16.00 -0.19 1.40
N GLU A 56 -16.17 0.62 2.45
CA GLU A 56 -15.06 1.21 3.21
C GLU A 56 -14.10 0.16 3.77
N TYR A 57 -14.64 -0.93 4.33
CA TYR A 57 -13.83 -2.03 4.87
C TYR A 57 -13.05 -2.76 3.77
N LEU A 58 -13.71 -3.11 2.66
CA LEU A 58 -13.07 -3.78 1.53
C LEU A 58 -11.98 -2.90 0.89
N LEU A 59 -12.21 -1.59 0.79
CA LEU A 59 -11.22 -0.64 0.30
C LEU A 59 -9.98 -0.61 1.21
N LYS A 60 -10.15 -0.58 2.53
CA LYS A 60 -9.03 -0.66 3.49
C LYS A 60 -8.21 -1.94 3.31
N ILE A 61 -8.88 -3.08 3.11
CA ILE A 61 -8.21 -4.37 2.84
C ILE A 61 -7.47 -4.32 1.50
N ALA A 62 -8.08 -3.80 0.43
CA ALA A 62 -7.46 -3.69 -0.89
C ALA A 62 -6.17 -2.88 -0.84
N ILE A 63 -6.18 -1.74 -0.14
CA ILE A 63 -5.00 -0.90 0.05
C ILE A 63 -3.92 -1.62 0.86
N SER A 64 -4.31 -2.33 1.92
CA SER A 64 -3.37 -3.09 2.75
C SER A 64 -2.66 -4.19 1.95
N ILE A 65 -3.39 -4.84 1.03
CA ILE A 65 -2.83 -5.84 0.10
C ILE A 65 -1.88 -5.18 -0.89
N ASP A 66 -2.22 -4.00 -1.41
CA ASP A 66 -1.36 -3.24 -2.33
C ASP A 66 -0.03 -2.82 -1.64
N GLN A 67 -0.10 -2.33 -0.40
CA GLN A 67 1.08 -2.02 0.42
C GLN A 67 1.95 -3.26 0.67
N LEU A 68 1.34 -4.41 0.99
CA LEU A 68 2.06 -5.67 1.09
C LEU A 68 2.75 -6.03 -0.23
N GLY A 69 2.05 -5.87 -1.36
CA GLY A 69 2.59 -6.07 -2.70
C GLY A 69 3.81 -5.18 -2.98
N ASN A 70 3.76 -3.91 -2.56
CA ASN A 70 4.87 -2.96 -2.72
C ASN A 70 6.15 -3.46 -2.04
N VAL A 71 6.04 -3.99 -0.82
CA VAL A 71 7.18 -4.58 -0.08
C VAL A 71 7.61 -5.91 -0.69
N LEU A 72 6.66 -6.81 -0.93
CA LEU A 72 6.93 -8.17 -1.39
C LEU A 72 7.63 -8.19 -2.75
N MET A 73 7.18 -7.33 -3.66
CA MET A 73 7.67 -7.29 -5.04
C MET A 73 8.75 -6.22 -5.27
N GLN A 74 9.17 -5.49 -4.22
CA GLN A 74 10.03 -4.29 -4.35
C GLN A 74 11.24 -4.49 -5.26
N HIS A 75 11.95 -5.62 -5.12
CA HIS A 75 13.17 -5.88 -5.89
C HIS A 75 12.87 -6.13 -7.37
N LEU A 76 11.77 -6.84 -7.64
CA LEU A 76 11.32 -7.06 -9.00
C LEU A 76 10.87 -5.74 -9.62
N LEU A 77 9.92 -5.03 -9.01
CA LEU A 77 9.37 -3.78 -9.53
C LEU A 77 10.48 -2.73 -9.74
N ASN A 78 11.42 -2.60 -8.82
CA ASN A 78 12.57 -1.71 -8.97
C ASN A 78 13.46 -2.08 -10.17
N ALA A 79 13.57 -3.36 -10.52
CA ALA A 79 14.34 -3.81 -11.68
C ALA A 79 13.60 -3.60 -13.01
N ILE A 80 12.29 -3.81 -13.05
CA ILE A 80 11.52 -3.86 -14.30
C ILE A 80 10.73 -2.59 -14.61
N TRP A 81 10.27 -1.82 -13.61
CA TRP A 81 9.32 -0.72 -13.80
C TRP A 81 9.97 0.66 -13.79
N ILE A 82 11.17 0.80 -13.23
CA ILE A 82 11.85 2.10 -13.09
C ILE A 82 13.27 2.07 -13.65
N LYS A 83 13.75 3.25 -14.04
CA LYS A 83 15.14 3.50 -14.41
C LYS A 83 15.99 3.63 -13.14
N LYS A 84 17.32 3.60 -13.30
CA LYS A 84 18.32 3.59 -12.22
C LYS A 84 18.14 4.70 -11.17
N ASP A 85 17.66 5.88 -11.58
CA ASP A 85 17.46 7.05 -10.68
C ASP A 85 15.98 7.29 -10.32
N GLY A 86 15.15 6.25 -10.42
CA GLY A 86 13.74 6.30 -10.08
C GLY A 86 13.46 6.30 -8.57
N TYR A 87 12.21 6.63 -8.21
CA TYR A 87 11.71 6.45 -6.86
C TYR A 87 11.50 4.96 -6.58
N LEU A 88 12.04 4.46 -5.47
CA LEU A 88 12.04 3.03 -5.18
C LEU A 88 10.69 2.55 -4.65
N PHE A 89 10.23 1.41 -5.15
CA PHE A 89 9.22 0.55 -4.52
C PHE A 89 9.78 -0.07 -3.23
N GLY A 90 8.89 -0.45 -2.31
CA GLY A 90 9.25 -1.15 -1.07
C GLY A 90 8.96 -0.43 0.23
N ASN A 91 8.39 0.78 0.18
CA ASN A 91 7.92 1.44 1.39
C ASN A 91 6.64 0.74 1.88
N ARG A 92 6.71 0.13 3.08
CA ARG A 92 5.61 -0.63 3.68
C ARG A 92 4.37 0.19 4.02
N ASP A 93 4.51 1.51 4.10
CA ASP A 93 3.42 2.43 4.39
C ASP A 93 2.88 3.09 3.10
N GLU A 94 3.20 2.53 1.92
CA GLU A 94 2.88 3.08 0.61
C GLU A 94 2.39 2.00 -0.37
N THR A 95 1.40 2.32 -1.20
CA THR A 95 0.87 1.44 -2.25
C THR A 95 1.78 1.37 -3.48
N ILE A 96 1.64 0.33 -4.31
CA ILE A 96 2.32 0.25 -5.60
C ILE A 96 1.88 1.42 -6.49
N SER A 97 0.58 1.75 -6.50
CA SER A 97 0.03 2.85 -7.32
C SER A 97 0.67 4.21 -6.98
N SER A 98 0.86 4.52 -5.69
CA SER A 98 1.55 5.74 -5.24
C SER A 98 3.00 5.79 -5.72
N ALA A 99 3.76 4.70 -5.50
CA ALA A 99 5.16 4.64 -5.92
C ALA A 99 5.29 4.73 -7.46
N LEU A 100 4.35 4.14 -8.20
CA LEU A 100 4.27 4.26 -9.65
C LEU A 100 3.98 5.71 -10.09
N GLY A 101 3.02 6.37 -9.44
CA GLY A 101 2.67 7.78 -9.68
C GLY A 101 3.86 8.72 -9.48
N LYS A 102 4.60 8.57 -8.37
CA LYS A 102 5.84 9.35 -8.12
C LYS A 102 6.89 9.15 -9.20
N ASN A 103 6.96 7.96 -9.78
CA ASN A 103 7.85 7.69 -10.91
C ASN A 103 7.32 8.24 -12.24
N LYS A 104 6.00 8.30 -12.43
CA LYS A 104 5.35 8.95 -13.59
C LYS A 104 5.69 10.44 -13.60
N GLU A 105 5.52 11.11 -12.45
CA GLU A 105 5.85 12.53 -12.27
C GLU A 105 7.34 12.80 -12.56
N LYS A 106 8.23 11.95 -12.03
CA LYS A 106 9.68 12.03 -12.26
C LYS A 106 10.13 11.57 -13.64
N LYS A 107 9.22 11.08 -14.50
CA LYS A 107 9.51 10.51 -15.83
C LYS A 107 10.56 9.38 -15.77
N SER A 108 10.62 8.68 -14.65
CA SER A 108 11.58 7.61 -14.35
C SER A 108 11.06 6.21 -14.64
N LEU A 109 9.82 6.06 -15.12
CA LEU A 109 9.27 4.77 -15.54
C LEU A 109 9.98 4.19 -16.79
N THR A 110 10.15 2.87 -16.81
CA THR A 110 10.50 2.09 -18.02
C THR A 110 9.30 2.00 -18.96
N ALA A 111 9.48 1.40 -20.14
CA ALA A 111 8.35 1.11 -21.04
C ALA A 111 7.32 0.20 -20.36
N PHE A 112 7.77 -0.79 -19.59
CA PHE A 112 6.89 -1.70 -18.87
C PHE A 112 6.18 -1.00 -17.71
N GLY A 113 6.88 -0.16 -16.93
CA GLY A 113 6.25 0.66 -15.90
C GLY A 113 5.16 1.60 -16.45
N LYS A 114 5.39 2.21 -17.62
CA LYS A 114 4.38 3.02 -18.31
C LYS A 114 3.18 2.21 -18.81
N LEU A 115 3.39 0.95 -19.22
CA LEU A 115 2.28 0.08 -19.60
C LEU A 115 1.39 -0.21 -18.39
N MET A 116 1.99 -0.51 -17.24
CA MET A 116 1.26 -0.77 -16.01
C MET A 116 0.48 0.45 -15.53
N ASP A 117 1.10 1.64 -15.61
CA ASP A 117 0.43 2.92 -15.34
C ASP A 117 -0.82 3.12 -16.20
N LYS A 118 -0.74 2.81 -17.51
CA LYS A 118 -1.90 2.88 -18.41
C LYS A 118 -3.00 1.88 -18.08
N ILE A 119 -2.65 0.69 -17.56
CA ILE A 119 -3.64 -0.30 -17.13
C ILE A 119 -4.41 0.24 -15.93
N LEU A 120 -3.72 0.90 -14.99
CA LEU A 120 -4.37 1.54 -13.85
C LEU A 120 -5.25 2.72 -14.29
N ASP A 121 -4.75 3.59 -15.17
CA ASP A 121 -5.51 4.73 -15.71
C ASP A 121 -6.77 4.29 -16.51
N PHE A 122 -6.79 3.06 -17.04
CA PHE A 122 -7.97 2.49 -17.70
C PHE A 122 -9.07 2.08 -16.70
N ILE A 123 -8.69 1.67 -15.49
CA ILE A 123 -9.63 1.30 -14.43
C ILE A 123 -10.19 2.56 -13.77
N ASP A 124 -9.33 3.54 -13.50
CA ASP A 124 -9.66 4.80 -12.85
C ASP A 124 -8.77 5.92 -13.44
N PRO A 125 -9.33 6.97 -14.07
CA PRO A 125 -8.52 8.01 -14.69
C PRO A 125 -7.54 8.66 -13.70
N ASP A 126 -6.28 8.79 -14.13
CA ASP A 126 -5.17 9.33 -13.32
C ASP A 126 -4.95 8.59 -11.99
N HIS A 127 -5.31 7.30 -11.91
CA HIS A 127 -5.26 6.49 -10.70
C HIS A 127 -3.95 6.61 -9.93
N SER A 128 -2.82 6.49 -10.65
CA SER A 128 -1.48 6.51 -10.04
C SER A 128 -1.10 7.89 -9.48
N LEU A 129 -1.49 8.97 -10.16
CA LEU A 129 -1.24 10.35 -9.72
C LEU A 129 -2.11 10.69 -8.52
N ASN A 130 -3.40 10.31 -8.57
CA ASN A 130 -4.32 10.49 -7.46
C ASN A 130 -3.85 9.75 -6.21
N SER A 131 -3.16 8.61 -6.38
CA SER A 131 -2.63 7.81 -5.28
C SER A 131 -1.37 8.38 -4.59
N ILE A 132 -0.72 9.42 -5.13
CA ILE A 132 0.54 9.96 -4.56
C ILE A 132 0.32 10.57 -3.16
N ASP A 133 -0.80 11.27 -2.97
CA ASP A 133 -1.16 11.96 -1.72
C ASP A 133 -2.03 11.11 -0.79
N TYR A 134 -2.35 9.87 -1.19
CA TYR A 134 -3.07 8.91 -0.36
C TYR A 134 -2.15 8.41 0.79
N TYR A 135 -1.95 9.26 1.80
CA TYR A 135 -1.76 8.79 3.17
C TYR A 135 -3.08 8.14 3.56
N VAL A 136 -3.14 6.82 3.43
CA VAL A 136 -4.40 6.07 3.55
C VAL A 136 -4.83 5.96 5.01
N GLU A 137 -5.50 6.98 5.49
CA GLU A 137 -6.64 6.81 6.36
C GLU A 137 -7.82 7.46 5.64
N PRO A 138 -8.97 6.77 5.48
CA PRO A 138 -10.18 7.48 5.09
C PRO A 138 -10.40 8.56 6.14
N ILE A 139 -10.42 9.81 5.70
CA ILE A 139 -10.76 10.95 6.53
C ILE A 139 -12.10 10.57 7.16
N GLU A 140 -12.15 10.37 8.47
CA GLU A 140 -13.42 10.36 9.17
C GLU A 140 -14.02 11.73 8.89
N GLU A 141 -14.96 11.80 7.93
CA GLU A 141 -15.89 12.91 7.90
C GLU A 141 -16.53 12.90 9.27
N ILE A 142 -16.10 13.85 10.09
CA ILE A 142 -16.71 14.18 11.36
C ILE A 142 -18.16 14.50 11.00
N SER A 143 -19.04 13.52 11.17
CA SER A 143 -20.46 13.77 11.21
C SER A 143 -20.67 14.66 12.44
N THR A 144 -20.63 15.96 12.21
CA THR A 144 -21.07 16.94 13.20
C THR A 144 -22.51 16.59 13.59
N PRO A 145 -22.82 16.59 14.89
CA PRO A 145 -24.15 16.23 15.40
C PRO A 145 -25.27 17.11 14.85
#